data_AF-A0A353Y924-F1
#
_entry.id   AF-A0A353Y924-F1
#
_cell.length_a   1.000
_cell.length_b   1.000
_cell.length_c   1.000
_cell.angle_alpha   90.00
_cell.angle_beta   90.00
_cell.angle_gamma   90.00
#
_symmetry.space_group_name_H-M   'P 1'
#
loop_
_entity.id
_entity.type
_entity.pdbx_description
1 polymer ?
#
loop_
_entity_poly.entity_id
_entity_poly.type
_entity_poly.pdbx_seq_one_letter_code
_entity_poly.pdbx_strand_id
1 'polypeptide(L)'
;ELPNTLGMSQYADGGLMASKPYIASGKYIERMSPLCKGCRYDPALRTGDTACPITTLYWDFLLRHEAMLARNPRIALQVKNLARLDDAERSAIRARAAAIRSGAVGTLA
;
A
#
# COMPACT_ATOMS: atom_id res chain seq x y z
N GLU A 1 -3.14 24.18 -6.09
CA GLU A 1 -3.02 22.72 -5.84
C GLU A 1 -1.67 22.21 -5.30
N LEU A 2 -0.53 22.86 -5.57
CA LEU A 2 0.83 22.30 -5.29
C LEU A 2 1.03 21.73 -3.86
N PRO A 3 0.65 22.41 -2.75
CA PRO A 3 0.95 21.91 -1.40
C PRO A 3 0.17 20.64 -1.02
N ASN A 4 -1.07 20.51 -1.50
CA ASN A 4 -1.92 19.36 -1.21
C ASN A 4 -1.46 18.12 -1.99
N THR A 5 -1.15 18.28 -3.27
CA THR A 5 -0.71 17.17 -4.11
C THR A 5 0.71 16.74 -3.74
N LEU A 6 1.68 17.66 -3.78
CA LEU A 6 3.09 17.31 -3.62
C LEU A 6 3.43 16.93 -2.18
N GLY A 7 3.01 17.76 -1.22
CA GLY A 7 3.36 17.60 0.19
C GLY A 7 2.44 16.63 0.90
N MET A 8 1.16 17.00 1.04
CA MET A 8 0.22 16.20 1.83
C MET A 8 -0.02 14.80 1.22
N SER A 9 -0.38 14.71 -0.06
CA SER A 9 -0.74 13.44 -0.69
C SER A 9 0.47 12.56 -1.03
N GLN A 10 1.46 13.12 -1.72
CA GLN A 10 2.59 12.34 -2.23
C GLN A 10 3.78 12.25 -1.28
N TYR A 11 3.83 13.07 -0.23
CA TYR A 11 4.96 13.15 0.70
C TYR A 11 6.31 13.45 0.01
N ALA A 12 6.26 14.10 -1.16
CA ALA A 12 7.42 14.35 -2.00
C ALA A 12 8.25 15.57 -1.52
N ASP A 13 7.74 16.31 -0.54
CA ASP A 13 8.44 17.41 0.14
C ASP A 13 9.25 16.94 1.36
N GLY A 14 9.33 15.62 1.61
CA GLY A 14 10.04 15.05 2.75
C GLY A 14 9.36 15.27 4.10
N GLY A 15 8.08 15.67 4.11
CA GLY A 15 7.31 15.89 5.33
C GLY A 15 7.25 17.34 5.80
N LEU A 16 7.52 18.31 4.91
CA LEU A 16 7.35 19.73 5.19
C LEU A 16 5.88 20.06 5.51
N MET A 17 4.94 19.50 4.75
CA MET A 17 3.50 19.75 4.92
C MET A 17 2.80 18.74 5.83
N ALA A 18 3.34 17.54 6.00
CA ALA A 18 2.72 16.47 6.78
C ALA A 18 3.74 15.69 7.61
N SER A 19 3.37 15.29 8.83
CA SER A 19 4.26 14.52 9.72
C SER A 19 4.46 13.06 9.30
N LYS A 20 3.66 12.56 8.36
CA LYS A 20 3.75 11.20 7.81
C LYS A 20 3.13 11.09 6.42
N PRO A 21 3.55 10.12 5.59
CA PRO A 21 2.89 9.84 4.32
C PRO A 21 1.48 9.27 4.56
N TYR A 22 0.49 9.75 3.81
CA TYR A 22 -0.88 9.23 3.82
C TYR A 22 -1.01 8.01 2.89
N ILE A 23 -0.43 6.89 3.33
CA ILE A 23 -0.55 5.58 2.68
C ILE A 23 -1.50 4.67 3.47
N ALA A 24 -2.28 3.86 2.76
CA ALA A 24 -3.25 2.97 3.39
C ALA A 24 -3.48 1.70 2.58
N SER A 25 -3.85 0.61 3.26
CA SER A 25 -4.30 -0.64 2.64
C SER A 25 -5.81 -0.61 2.32
N GLY A 26 -6.30 -1.63 1.63
CA GLY A 26 -7.73 -1.81 1.37
C GLY A 26 -8.58 -1.87 2.65
N LYS A 27 -8.03 -2.31 3.78
CA LYS A 27 -8.72 -2.31 5.09
C LYS A 27 -9.09 -0.92 5.59
N TYR A 28 -8.33 0.11 5.23
CA TYR A 28 -8.71 1.49 5.53
C TYR A 28 -9.94 1.90 4.70
N ILE A 29 -9.92 1.60 3.40
CA ILE A 29 -11.04 1.89 2.48
C ILE A 29 -12.31 1.17 2.94
N GLU A 30 -12.21 -0.12 3.27
CA GLU A 30 -13.34 -0.93 3.78
C GLU A 30 -13.99 -0.30 5.02
N ARG A 31 -13.19 0.21 5.96
CA ARG A 31 -13.72 0.84 7.18
C ARG A 31 -14.34 2.22 6.93
N MET A 32 -13.80 2.95 5.96
CA MET A 32 -14.18 4.35 5.71
C MET A 32 -15.23 4.51 4.60
N SER A 33 -15.61 3.42 3.92
CA SER A 33 -16.43 3.48 2.72
C SER A 33 -17.19 2.18 2.45
N PRO A 34 -18.38 2.25 1.83
CA PRO A 34 -19.12 1.06 1.41
C PRO A 34 -18.52 0.37 0.16
N LEU A 35 -17.51 0.95 -0.50
CA LEU A 35 -16.98 0.50 -1.80
C LEU A 35 -16.46 -0.95 -1.81
N CYS A 36 -16.03 -1.48 -0.67
CA CYS A 36 -15.58 -2.87 -0.59
C CYS A 36 -16.74 -3.87 -0.63
N LYS A 37 -17.97 -3.44 -0.32
CA LYS A 37 -19.17 -4.30 -0.35
C LYS A 37 -19.49 -4.66 -1.80
N GLY A 38 -19.36 -5.95 -2.14
CA GLY A 38 -19.58 -6.45 -3.50
C GLY A 38 -18.39 -6.25 -4.45
N CYS A 39 -17.26 -5.74 -3.96
CA CYS A 39 -16.02 -5.70 -4.74
C CYS A 39 -15.50 -7.12 -4.94
N ARG A 40 -15.04 -7.45 -6.15
CA ARG A 40 -14.46 -8.77 -6.46
C ARG A 40 -13.17 -9.09 -5.69
N TYR A 41 -12.58 -8.08 -5.04
CA TYR A 41 -11.34 -8.21 -4.31
C TYR A 41 -11.55 -8.15 -2.81
N ASP A 42 -10.81 -8.98 -2.08
CA ASP A 42 -10.77 -8.96 -0.62
C ASP A 42 -9.74 -7.92 -0.12
N PRO A 43 -10.16 -6.89 0.64
CA PRO A 43 -9.24 -5.89 1.22
C PRO A 43 -8.26 -6.45 2.26
N ALA A 44 -8.53 -7.63 2.85
CA ALA A 44 -7.64 -8.30 3.80
C ALA A 44 -6.44 -8.98 3.12
N LEU A 45 -6.62 -9.42 1.87
CA LEU A 45 -5.63 -10.21 1.16
C LEU A 45 -4.60 -9.31 0.46
N ARG A 46 -3.32 -9.68 0.58
CA ARG A 46 -2.17 -8.99 -0.03
C ARG A 46 -1.57 -9.75 -1.22
N THR A 47 -1.95 -11.01 -1.42
CA THR A 47 -1.50 -11.92 -2.48
C THR A 47 -2.64 -12.85 -2.91
N GLY A 48 -2.48 -13.53 -4.04
CA GLY A 48 -3.52 -14.40 -4.62
C GLY A 48 -4.52 -13.62 -5.48
N ASP A 49 -5.28 -14.32 -6.32
CA ASP A 49 -6.03 -13.72 -7.44
C ASP A 49 -7.08 -12.70 -7.00
N THR A 50 -7.71 -12.93 -5.85
CA THR A 50 -8.72 -12.06 -5.26
C THR A 50 -8.15 -10.98 -4.35
N ALA A 51 -6.83 -10.87 -4.18
CA ALA A 51 -6.27 -9.83 -3.32
C ALA A 51 -6.52 -8.42 -3.85
N CYS A 52 -6.93 -7.52 -2.96
CA CYS A 52 -7.10 -6.11 -3.25
C CYS A 52 -5.79 -5.49 -3.80
N PRO A 53 -5.83 -4.86 -4.99
CA PRO A 53 -4.67 -4.19 -5.54
C PRO A 53 -4.10 -3.11 -4.62
N ILE A 54 -4.95 -2.35 -3.92
CA ILE A 54 -4.52 -1.33 -2.96
C ILE A 54 -3.78 -1.95 -1.77
N THR A 55 -4.28 -3.06 -1.22
CA THR A 55 -3.57 -3.78 -0.15
C THR A 55 -2.22 -4.30 -0.64
N THR A 56 -2.18 -4.91 -1.82
CA THR A 56 -0.93 -5.42 -2.42
C THR A 56 0.10 -4.28 -2.60
N LEU A 57 -0.31 -3.18 -3.21
CA LEU A 57 0.56 -2.03 -3.48
C LEU A 57 1.00 -1.31 -2.20
N TYR A 58 0.17 -1.29 -1.15
CA TYR A 58 0.55 -0.77 0.16
C TYR A 58 1.74 -1.55 0.75
N TRP A 59 1.66 -2.88 0.76
CA TRP A 59 2.74 -3.72 1.27
C TRP A 59 4.01 -3.63 0.40
N ASP A 60 3.86 -3.60 -0.93
CA ASP A 60 4.97 -3.36 -1.87
C ASP A 60 5.63 -1.98 -1.62
N PHE A 61 4.85 -0.93 -1.40
CA PHE A 61 5.38 0.40 -1.07
C PHE A 61 6.17 0.39 0.24
N LEU A 62 5.67 -0.28 1.28
CA LEU A 62 6.42 -0.45 2.53
C LEU A 62 7.74 -1.20 2.30
N LEU A 63 7.73 -2.30 1.55
CA LEU A 63 8.93 -3.09 1.24
C LEU A 63 9.98 -2.27 0.45
N ARG A 64 9.56 -1.52 -0.57
CA ARG A 64 10.48 -0.72 -1.41
C ARG A 64 11.09 0.46 -0.67
N HIS A 65 10.41 0.98 0.34
CA HIS A 65 10.83 2.18 1.07
C HIS A 65 11.10 1.93 2.57
N GLU A 66 11.30 0.66 2.96
CA GLU A 66 11.44 0.22 4.36
C GLU A 66 12.46 1.05 5.14
N ALA A 67 13.67 1.24 4.59
CA ALA A 67 14.74 1.96 5.26
C ALA A 67 14.43 3.45 5.53
N MET A 68 13.66 4.10 4.64
CA MET A 68 13.24 5.49 4.80
C MET A 68 12.06 5.58 5.78
N LEU A 69 11.06 4.73 5.59
CA LEU A 69 9.83 4.74 6.39
C LEU A 69 10.07 4.30 7.84
N ALA A 70 11.01 3.38 8.09
CA ALA A 70 11.39 2.92 9.43
C ALA A 70 11.93 4.05 10.31
N ARG A 71 12.47 5.12 9.71
CA ARG A 71 13.00 6.29 10.43
C ARG A 71 11.88 7.25 10.87
N ASN A 72 10.68 7.16 10.29
CA ASN A 72 9.56 8.00 10.69
C ASN A 72 8.77 7.32 11.84
N PRO A 73 8.77 7.90 13.06
CA PRO A 73 8.18 7.27 14.24
C PRO A 73 6.67 7.05 14.13
N ARG A 74 5.97 7.85 13.31
CA ARG A 74 4.51 7.79 13.15
C ARG A 74 4.04 6.62 12.29
N ILE A 75 4.95 6.01 11.52
CA ILE A 75 4.68 4.86 10.65
C ILE A 75 5.58 3.65 10.94
N ALA A 76 6.55 3.80 11.84
CA ALA A 76 7.51 2.75 12.18
C ALA A 76 6.83 1.44 12.63
N LEU A 77 5.70 1.51 13.35
CA LEU A 77 4.94 0.32 13.76
C LEU A 77 4.38 -0.45 12.55
N GLN A 78 3.90 0.26 11.54
CA GLN A 78 3.39 -0.34 10.31
C GLN A 78 4.53 -1.02 9.54
N VAL A 79 5.71 -0.37 9.49
CA VAL A 79 6.91 -0.94 8.85
C VAL A 79 7.40 -2.19 9.61
N LYS A 80 7.33 -2.21 10.95
CA LYS A 80 7.66 -3.41 11.75
C LYS A 80 6.83 -4.65 11.39
N ASN A 81 5.64 -4.48 10.82
CA ASN A 81 4.85 -5.62 10.37
C ASN A 81 5.50 -6.38 9.19
N LEU A 82 6.44 -5.76 8.46
CA LEU A 82 7.23 -6.43 7.42
C LEU A 82 8.08 -7.57 7.96
N ALA A 83 8.50 -7.50 9.24
CA ALA A 83 9.28 -8.56 9.89
C ALA A 83 8.48 -9.87 10.06
N ARG A 84 7.15 -9.83 9.90
CA ARG A 84 6.29 -11.02 9.93
C ARG A 84 6.14 -11.71 8.58
N LEU A 85 6.67 -11.11 7.51
CA LEU A 85 6.62 -11.67 6.17
C LEU A 85 7.86 -12.52 5.93
N ASP A 86 7.66 -13.78 5.56
CA ASP A 86 8.73 -14.61 5.04
C ASP A 86 9.13 -14.21 3.61
N ASP A 87 10.20 -14.82 3.10
CA ASP A 87 10.72 -14.48 1.76
C ASP A 87 9.76 -14.87 0.64
N ALA A 88 8.96 -15.93 0.82
CA ALA A 88 7.98 -16.36 -0.15
C ALA A 88 6.83 -15.35 -0.25
N GLU A 89 6.31 -14.86 0.87
CA GLU A 89 5.32 -13.79 0.93
C GLU A 89 5.84 -12.49 0.35
N ARG A 90 7.08 -12.09 0.69
CA ARG A 90 7.72 -10.90 0.11
C ARG A 90 7.83 -11.00 -1.41
N SER A 91 8.23 -12.16 -1.92
CA SER A 91 8.31 -12.44 -3.36
C SER A 91 6.93 -12.36 -4.03
N ALA A 92 5.92 -13.00 -3.44
CA ALA A 92 4.55 -13.01 -3.95
C ALA A 92 3.92 -11.60 -4.00
N ILE A 93 4.17 -10.76 -2.99
CA ILE A 93 3.72 -9.36 -2.96
C ILE A 93 4.36 -8.59 -4.11
N ARG A 94 5.68 -8.69 -4.30
CA ARG A 94 6.41 -7.99 -5.38
C ARG A 94 5.94 -8.45 -6.76
N ALA A 95 5.78 -9.75 -6.96
CA ALA A 95 5.30 -10.32 -8.22
C ALA A 95 3.89 -9.81 -8.57
N ARG A 96 2.96 -9.85 -7.60
CA ARG A 96 1.61 -9.33 -7.81
C ARG A 96 1.60 -7.81 -8.03
N ALA A 97 2.41 -7.05 -7.29
CA ALA A 97 2.54 -5.61 -7.49
C ALA A 97 3.05 -5.27 -8.91
N ALA A 98 4.00 -6.05 -9.43
CA ALA A 98 4.47 -5.90 -10.81
C ALA A 98 3.33 -6.18 -11.81
N ALA A 99 2.56 -7.26 -11.61
CA ALA A 99 1.41 -7.59 -12.46
C ALA A 99 0.31 -6.51 -12.44
N ILE A 100 0.06 -5.89 -11.28
CA ILE A 100 -0.86 -4.74 -11.17
C ILE A 100 -0.32 -3.55 -11.97
N ARG A 101 0.96 -3.20 -11.82
CA ARG A 101 1.59 -2.07 -12.53
C ARG A 101 1.64 -2.27 -14.05
N SER A 102 1.79 -3.51 -14.51
CA SER A 102 1.75 -3.84 -15.94
C SER A 102 0.32 -3.92 -16.51
N GLY A 103 -0.71 -3.74 -15.67
CA GLY A 103 -2.11 -3.84 -16.07
C GLY A 103 -2.58 -5.28 -16.31
N ALA A 104 -1.84 -6.30 -15.88
CA ALA A 104 -2.27 -7.70 -15.94
C ALA A 104 -3.31 -8.07 -14.85
N VAL A 105 -3.44 -7.23 -13.82
CA VAL A 105 -4.46 -7.34 -12.77
C VAL A 105 -5.32 -6.08 -12.76
N GLY A 106 -6.63 -6.24 -12.89
CA GLY A 106 -7.60 -5.14 -12.72
C GLY A 106 -8.06 -4.45 -13.99
N THR A 107 -7.48 -4.78 -15.14
CA THR A 107 -8.15 -4.58 -16.43
C THR A 107 -9.34 -5.53 -16.51
N LEU A 108 -10.49 -4.98 -16.90
CA LEU A 108 -11.59 -5.79 -17.41
C LEU A 108 -11.09 -6.38 -18.73
N ALA A 109 -11.13 -7.71 -18.84
CA ALA A 109 -11.07 -8.36 -20.14
C ALA A 109 -12.27 -7.92 -20.97
#